data_AF-A0A1H1XT99-F1
#
_entry.id   AF-A0A1H1XT99-F1
#
_cell.length_a   1.000
_cell.length_b   1.000
_cell.length_c   1.000
_cell.angle_alpha   90.00
_cell.angle_beta   90.00
_cell.angle_gamma   90.00
#
_symmetry.space_group_name_H-M   'P 1'
#
loop_
_entity.id
_entity.type
_entity.pdbx_description
1 polymer ?
#
loop_
_entity_poly.entity_id
_entity_poly.type
_entity_poly.pdbx_seq_one_letter_code
_entity_poly.pdbx_strand_id
1 'polypeptide(L)'
;MGEQNKKSQFSNFKMILVLFILLIIISRTFTQDSLHNNDPEFGIRNTLGFDIRNELTRHRLDLLNYSGRALAPTPYLMIPSEGRGHFEVEGEFLEEPWDTLSMPSQTYIEYD
;
A
#
# COMPACT_ATOMS: atom_id res chain seq x y z
N MET A 1 62.90 -22.75 21.38
CA MET A 1 61.80 -22.40 22.32
C MET A 1 60.77 -21.53 21.58
N GLY A 2 59.98 -22.12 20.67
CA GLY A 2 59.10 -21.34 19.78
C GLY A 2 57.96 -22.11 19.08
N GLU A 3 57.81 -23.42 19.32
CA GLU A 3 56.78 -24.22 18.63
C GLU A 3 55.43 -24.26 19.35
N GLN A 4 55.38 -23.96 20.65
CA GLN A 4 54.15 -23.97 21.44
C GLN A 4 53.20 -22.82 21.07
N ASN A 5 53.70 -21.70 20.51
CA ASN A 5 52.89 -20.53 20.18
C ASN A 5 52.12 -20.64 18.86
N LYS A 6 52.52 -21.54 17.95
CA LYS A 6 51.80 -21.73 16.68
C LYS A 6 50.51 -22.53 16.87
N LYS A 7 50.50 -23.53 17.77
CA LYS A 7 49.32 -24.39 17.99
C LYS A 7 48.10 -23.63 18.51
N SER A 8 48.27 -22.64 19.39
CA SER A 8 47.11 -21.87 19.90
C SER A 8 46.50 -20.96 18.83
N GLN A 9 47.32 -20.34 17.97
CA GLN A 9 46.82 -19.49 16.89
C GLN A 9 46.02 -20.27 15.84
N PHE A 10 46.48 -21.47 15.46
CA PHE A 10 45.72 -22.33 14.56
C PHE A 10 44.40 -22.81 15.17
N SER A 11 44.35 -23.06 16.49
CA SER A 11 43.11 -23.41 17.19
C SER A 11 42.09 -22.26 17.17
N ASN A 12 42.56 -21.03 17.39
CA ASN A 12 41.72 -19.84 17.38
C ASN A 12 41.13 -19.58 15.99
N PHE A 13 41.94 -19.73 14.94
CA PHE A 13 41.47 -19.56 13.56
C PHE A 13 40.39 -20.58 13.18
N LYS A 14 40.56 -21.83 13.59
CA LYS A 14 39.55 -22.88 13.38
C LYS A 14 38.24 -22.56 14.11
N MET A 15 38.31 -22.09 15.35
CA MET A 15 37.11 -21.71 16.11
C MET A 15 36.38 -20.53 15.46
N ILE A 16 37.10 -19.50 15.03
CA ILE A 16 36.53 -18.34 14.33
C ILE A 16 35.86 -18.77 13.03
N LEU A 17 36.49 -19.65 12.25
CA LEU A 17 35.93 -20.17 11.01
C LEU A 17 34.62 -20.92 11.25
N VAL A 18 34.57 -21.77 12.28
CA VAL A 18 33.36 -22.52 12.65
C VAL A 18 32.23 -21.57 13.07
N LEU A 19 32.53 -20.56 13.88
CA LEU A 19 31.55 -19.55 14.29
C LEU A 19 31.03 -18.74 13.09
N PHE A 20 31.90 -18.39 12.15
CA PHE A 20 31.53 -17.66 10.94
C PHE A 20 30.61 -18.48 10.02
N ILE A 21 30.91 -19.76 9.82
CA ILE A 21 30.05 -20.67 9.05
C ILE A 21 28.68 -20.84 9.74
N LEU A 22 28.65 -21.02 11.06
CA LEU A 22 27.41 -21.08 11.84
C LEU A 22 26.58 -19.80 11.69
N LEU A 23 27.23 -18.63 11.76
CA LEU A 23 26.56 -17.34 11.58
C LEU A 23 25.93 -17.21 10.18
N ILE A 24 26.63 -17.66 9.13
CA ILE A 24 26.09 -17.66 7.77
C ILE A 24 24.88 -18.59 7.64
N ILE A 25 24.94 -19.79 8.21
CA ILE A 25 23.81 -20.73 8.16
C ILE A 25 22.60 -20.13 8.89
N ILE A 26 22.81 -19.63 10.11
CA ILE A 26 21.78 -19.03 10.95
C ILE A 26 21.16 -17.80 10.26
N SER A 27 21.98 -16.91 9.71
CA SER A 27 21.47 -15.75 8.97
C SER A 27 20.68 -16.20 7.74
N ARG A 28 21.13 -17.20 6.96
CA ARG A 28 20.36 -17.72 5.82
C ARG A 28 19.02 -18.34 6.24
N THR A 29 18.98 -19.09 7.34
CA THR A 29 17.73 -19.67 7.86
C THR A 29 16.75 -18.60 8.33
N PHE A 30 17.25 -17.53 8.98
CA PHE A 30 16.37 -16.44 9.44
C PHE A 30 16.02 -15.41 8.36
N THR A 31 16.77 -15.35 7.25
CA THR A 31 16.47 -14.41 6.15
C THR A 31 15.61 -15.05 5.04
N GLN A 32 15.44 -16.38 5.02
CA GLN A 32 14.63 -17.05 3.99
C GLN A 32 13.12 -17.06 4.27
N ASP A 33 12.69 -16.84 5.52
CA ASP A 33 11.26 -16.80 5.86
C ASP A 33 10.58 -15.48 5.50
N SER A 34 11.32 -14.46 5.04
CA SER A 34 10.74 -13.18 4.59
C SER A 34 10.55 -13.06 3.07
N LEU A 35 10.86 -14.11 2.29
CA LEU A 35 10.80 -14.07 0.81
C LEU A 35 9.81 -15.08 0.19
N HIS A 36 8.95 -15.71 0.99
CA HIS A 36 7.90 -16.59 0.45
C HIS A 36 6.56 -16.44 1.16
N ASN A 37 6.21 -15.22 1.53
CA ASN A 37 4.80 -14.89 1.68
C ASN A 37 4.29 -14.50 0.30
N ASN A 38 3.79 -15.51 -0.43
CA ASN A 38 2.63 -15.32 -1.31
C ASN A 38 1.39 -15.02 -0.45
N ASP A 39 1.52 -14.16 0.57
CA ASP A 39 0.37 -13.48 1.11
C ASP A 39 -0.17 -12.67 -0.07
N PRO A 40 -1.48 -12.72 -0.37
CA PRO A 40 -2.04 -11.73 -1.28
C PRO A 40 -1.58 -10.40 -0.72
N GLU A 41 -0.86 -9.60 -1.52
CA GLU A 41 -0.39 -8.30 -1.10
C GLU A 41 -1.56 -7.57 -0.43
N PHE A 42 -1.59 -7.61 0.90
CA PHE A 42 -2.11 -6.53 1.72
C PHE A 42 -1.08 -5.40 1.60
N GLY A 43 -0.71 -5.07 0.35
CA GLY A 43 -0.19 -3.78 0.01
C GLY A 43 -1.21 -2.82 0.57
N ILE A 44 -0.72 -1.85 1.33
CA ILE A 44 -1.52 -0.73 1.79
C ILE A 44 -2.21 -0.19 0.54
N ARG A 45 -3.48 -0.55 0.33
CA ARG A 45 -4.26 -0.06 -0.79
C ARG A 45 -4.38 1.42 -0.49
N ASN A 46 -3.62 2.23 -1.22
CA ASN A 46 -3.74 3.67 -1.10
C ASN A 46 -5.19 3.99 -1.42
N THR A 47 -5.94 4.56 -0.48
CA THR A 47 -7.31 5.01 -0.73
C THR A 47 -7.30 6.52 -0.82
N LEU A 48 -8.06 7.06 -1.77
CA LEU A 48 -8.43 8.46 -1.73
C LEU A 48 -9.85 8.59 -1.21
N GLY A 49 -10.00 9.42 -0.18
CA GLY A 49 -11.29 9.78 0.39
C GLY A 49 -11.77 11.13 -0.13
N PHE A 50 -13.06 11.26 -0.39
CA PHE A 50 -13.71 12.55 -0.61
C PHE A 50 -15.09 12.60 0.03
N ASP A 51 -15.55 13.82 0.30
CA ASP A 51 -16.85 14.06 0.92
C ASP A 51 -17.83 14.67 -0.09
N ILE A 52 -19.02 14.09 -0.14
CA ILE A 52 -20.16 14.67 -0.84
C ILE A 52 -21.07 15.31 0.20
N ARG A 53 -21.36 16.60 0.03
CA ARG A 53 -22.31 17.35 0.84
C ARG A 53 -23.56 17.65 0.01
N ASN A 54 -24.73 17.33 0.56
CA ASN A 54 -26.00 17.66 -0.04
C ASN A 54 -26.51 18.97 0.57
N GLU A 55 -26.38 20.08 -0.16
CA GLU A 55 -26.86 21.40 0.29
C GLU A 55 -28.35 21.63 -0.02
N LEU A 56 -29.03 20.65 -0.63
CA LEU A 56 -30.46 20.75 -0.92
C LEU A 56 -31.28 20.55 0.35
N THR A 57 -32.24 21.44 0.58
CA THR A 57 -33.10 21.45 1.79
C THR A 57 -34.27 20.48 1.73
N ARG A 58 -34.65 20.01 0.52
CA ARG A 58 -35.86 19.18 0.32
C ARG A 58 -35.61 17.91 -0.49
N HIS A 59 -34.40 17.72 -0.99
CA HIS A 59 -34.06 16.60 -1.84
C HIS A 59 -32.93 15.82 -1.19
N ARG A 60 -32.97 14.50 -1.37
CA ARG A 60 -31.88 13.59 -1.02
C ARG A 60 -31.12 13.23 -2.28
N LEU A 61 -29.85 12.88 -2.13
CA LEU A 61 -29.05 12.32 -3.22
C LEU A 61 -29.08 10.80 -3.09
N ASP A 62 -29.69 10.12 -4.05
CA ASP A 62 -29.72 8.66 -4.14
C ASP A 62 -28.60 8.20 -5.08
N LEU A 63 -27.80 7.21 -4.66
CA LEU A 63 -26.77 6.62 -5.51
C LEU A 63 -27.44 5.73 -6.56
N LEU A 64 -27.43 6.16 -7.83
CA LEU A 64 -28.07 5.42 -8.92
C LEU A 64 -27.15 4.37 -9.54
N ASN A 65 -25.89 4.73 -9.77
CA ASN A 65 -24.90 3.85 -10.36
C ASN A 65 -23.51 4.23 -9.85
N TYR A 66 -22.62 3.25 -9.80
CA TYR A 66 -21.23 3.41 -9.46
C TYR A 66 -20.40 2.50 -10.38
N SER A 67 -19.31 3.03 -10.91
CA SER A 67 -18.35 2.27 -11.71
C SER A 67 -16.96 2.38 -11.09
N GLY A 68 -16.26 1.25 -10.98
CA GLY A 68 -14.90 1.18 -10.43
C GLY A 68 -14.77 0.17 -9.29
N ARG A 69 -13.65 0.23 -8.56
CA ARG A 69 -13.43 -0.50 -7.32
C ARG A 69 -13.58 0.45 -6.12
N ALA A 70 -14.55 0.17 -5.26
CA ALA A 70 -14.77 0.87 -4.01
C ALA A 70 -14.48 -0.09 -2.86
N LEU A 71 -13.86 0.44 -1.81
CA LEU A 71 -13.62 -0.32 -0.58
C LEU A 71 -14.80 -0.18 0.37
N ALA A 72 -15.04 -1.23 1.14
CA ALA A 72 -16.06 -1.22 2.18
C ALA A 72 -15.60 -0.36 3.37
N PRO A 73 -16.50 0.40 4.03
CA PRO A 73 -17.94 0.46 3.75
C PRO A 73 -18.24 1.22 2.45
N THR A 74 -18.92 0.52 1.54
CA THR A 74 -19.35 1.05 0.25
C THR A 74 -20.24 2.27 0.49
N PRO A 75 -20.23 3.26 -0.42
CA PRO A 75 -20.80 4.55 -0.12
C PRO A 75 -22.27 4.50 0.24
N TYR A 76 -22.68 5.46 1.06
CA TYR A 76 -24.07 5.66 1.46
C TYR A 76 -24.97 5.63 0.22
N LEU A 77 -25.89 4.66 0.18
CA LEU A 77 -26.89 4.53 -0.88
C LEU A 77 -27.77 5.79 -1.00
N MET A 78 -27.80 6.62 0.05
CA MET A 78 -28.56 7.85 0.12
C MET A 78 -27.89 8.88 1.04
N ILE A 79 -27.78 10.12 0.59
CA ILE A 79 -27.37 11.29 1.39
C ILE A 79 -28.63 12.16 1.62
N PRO A 80 -29.12 12.33 2.87
CA PRO A 80 -30.32 13.11 3.14
C PRO A 80 -30.12 14.60 2.83
N SER A 81 -31.20 15.38 2.82
CA SER A 81 -31.14 16.85 2.72
C SER A 81 -30.23 17.43 3.81
N GLU A 82 -29.37 18.37 3.44
CA GLU A 82 -28.37 18.97 4.34
C GLU A 82 -27.35 17.95 4.93
N GLY A 83 -27.31 16.73 4.36
CA GLY A 83 -26.46 15.63 4.79
C GLY A 83 -25.05 15.64 4.20
N ARG A 84 -24.21 14.74 4.69
CA ARG A 84 -22.85 14.47 4.18
C ARG A 84 -22.61 12.96 4.10
N GLY A 85 -21.99 12.51 3.00
CA GLY A 85 -21.49 11.16 2.84
C GLY A 85 -19.99 11.18 2.52
N HIS A 86 -19.24 10.25 3.12
CA HIS A 86 -17.82 10.02 2.81
C HIS A 86 -17.69 8.86 1.84
N PHE A 87 -16.77 8.97 0.88
CA PHE A 87 -16.53 8.00 -0.18
C PHE A 87 -15.05 7.69 -0.23
N GLU A 88 -14.70 6.40 -0.20
CA GLU A 88 -13.33 5.94 -0.43
C GLU A 88 -13.21 5.22 -1.77
N VAL A 89 -12.17 5.56 -2.53
CA VAL A 89 -11.83 4.92 -3.81
C VAL A 89 -10.43 4.34 -3.77
N GLU A 90 -10.22 3.21 -4.42
CA GLU A 90 -8.89 2.61 -4.55
C GLU A 90 -8.01 3.45 -5.46
N GLY A 91 -6.88 3.90 -4.92
CA GLY A 91 -5.87 4.73 -5.59
C GLY A 91 -4.96 3.98 -6.56
N GLU A 92 -5.23 2.69 -6.83
CA GLU A 92 -4.52 1.89 -7.84
C GLU A 92 -4.62 2.54 -9.25
N PHE A 93 -5.54 3.50 -9.44
CA PHE A 93 -5.75 4.26 -10.67
C PHE A 93 -4.99 5.60 -10.76
N LEU A 94 -4.18 5.97 -9.77
CA LEU A 94 -3.62 7.34 -9.66
C LEU A 94 -2.11 7.45 -9.90
N GLU A 95 -1.49 6.40 -10.44
CA GLU A 95 -0.09 6.47 -10.86
C GLU A 95 0.11 7.34 -12.11
N GLU A 96 -0.96 7.68 -12.83
CA GLU A 96 -0.87 8.72 -13.86
C GLU A 96 -0.89 10.10 -13.19
N PRO A 97 0.15 10.93 -13.37
CA PRO A 97 0.22 12.24 -12.75
C PRO A 97 -1.02 13.06 -13.14
N TRP A 98 -1.68 13.65 -12.15
CA TRP A 98 -2.86 14.51 -12.32
C TRP A 98 -2.67 15.64 -13.35
N ASP A 99 -1.41 15.97 -13.67
CA ASP A 99 -1.03 16.94 -14.71
C ASP A 99 -1.28 16.45 -16.16
N THR A 100 -1.50 15.15 -16.37
CA THR A 100 -1.74 14.56 -17.70
C THR A 100 -3.21 14.33 -18.03
N LEU A 101 -4.11 14.41 -17.03
CA LEU A 101 -5.54 14.50 -17.27
C LEU A 101 -5.86 15.93 -17.70
N SER A 102 -5.51 16.27 -18.95
CA SER A 102 -6.04 17.43 -19.64
C SER A 102 -7.55 17.43 -19.46
N MET A 103 -8.06 18.35 -18.64
CA MET A 103 -9.50 18.47 -18.45
C MET A 103 -10.15 18.58 -19.82
N PRO A 104 -11.19 17.79 -20.13
CA PRO A 104 -11.91 17.97 -21.38
C PRO A 104 -12.33 19.43 -21.43
N SER A 105 -11.90 20.14 -22.48
CA SER A 105 -12.25 21.55 -22.66
C SER A 105 -13.75 21.67 -22.50
N GLN A 106 -14.22 22.37 -21.47
CA GLN A 106 -15.64 22.60 -21.27
C GLN A 106 -16.16 23.28 -22.52
N THR A 107 -16.85 22.52 -23.36
CA THR A 107 -17.51 23.05 -24.53
C THR A 107 -18.76 23.71 -23.99
N TYR A 108 -18.71 25.02 -23.84
CA TYR A 108 -19.86 25.81 -23.40
C TYR A 108 -20.90 25.73 -24.52
N ILE A 109 -21.99 25.01 -24.28
CA ILE A 109 -23.16 25.03 -25.17
C ILE A 109 -24.00 26.20 -24.71
N GLU A 110 -23.88 27.32 -25.42
CA GLU A 110 -24.80 28.45 -25.30
C GLU A 110 -26.16 28.02 -25.91
N TYR A 111 -27.23 28.13 -25.13
CA TYR A 111 -28.58 27.92 -25.62
C TYR A 111 -29.17 29.30 -25.95
N ASP A 112 -29.45 29.53 -27.24
CA ASP A 112 -30.25 30.67 -27.74
C ASP A 112 -31.75 30.52 -27.37
#